data_AF-A0A0F7RWA8-F1
#
_entry.id   AF-A0A0F7RWA8-F1
#
_cell.length_a   1.000
_cell.length_b   1.000
_cell.length_c   1.000
_cell.angle_alpha   90.00
_cell.angle_beta   90.00
_cell.angle_gamma   90.00
#
_symmetry.space_group_name_H-M   'P 1'
#
loop_
_entity.id
_entity.type
_entity.pdbx_description
1 polymer ?
#
loop_
_entity_poly.entity_id
_entity_poly.type
_entity_poly.pdbx_seq_one_letter_code
_entity_poly.pdbx_strand_id
1 'polypeptide(L)'
;MLVVQQSTLIAVMASLLAVHMVIKPFVDKIGNRSEMVSRVGYVLTATIGLLVALNVQGSTVYNTTILYIVQGITYSGNIYFALIGMSFVAHQVKRWQSRVDYTIDLFSPVLDITKHIKRR
;
A
#
# COMPACT_ATOMS: atom_id res chain seq x y z
N MET A 1 -0.93 28.28 12.40
CA MET A 1 -0.91 26.98 13.11
C MET A 1 -0.88 25.80 12.15
N LEU A 2 -1.85 25.68 11.22
CA LEU A 2 -1.93 24.58 10.24
C LEU A 2 -0.66 24.39 9.39
N VAL A 3 -0.10 25.47 8.84
CA VAL A 3 1.14 25.40 8.03
C VAL A 3 2.31 24.78 8.80
N VAL A 4 2.50 25.18 10.07
CA VAL A 4 3.57 24.66 10.93
C VAL A 4 3.35 23.18 11.24
N GLN A 5 2.12 22.77 11.50
CA GLN A 5 1.78 21.36 11.75
C GLN A 5 2.05 20.50 10.52
N GLN A 6 1.56 20.90 9.35
CA GLN A 6 1.71 20.11 8.13
C GLN A 6 3.16 20.05 7.66
N SER A 7 3.90 21.16 7.73
CA SER A 7 5.33 21.18 7.41
C SER A 7 6.16 20.30 8.35
N THR A 8 5.89 20.35 9.66
CA THR A 8 6.57 19.48 10.64
C THR A 8 6.25 18.01 10.38
N LEU A 9 4.98 17.69 10.14
CA LEU A 9 4.53 16.32 9.86
C LEU A 9 5.21 15.77 8.60
N ILE A 10 5.28 16.57 7.52
CA ILE A 10 5.99 16.18 6.29
C ILE A 10 7.47 15.93 6.58
N ALA A 11 8.16 16.85 7.26
CA ALA A 11 9.59 16.72 7.53
C ALA A 11 9.91 15.45 8.35
N VAL A 12 9.15 15.20 9.41
CA VAL A 12 9.32 14.01 10.26
C VAL A 12 8.96 12.74 9.49
N MET A 13 7.82 12.69 8.81
CA MET A 13 7.39 11.47 8.12
C MET A 13 8.24 11.15 6.88
N ALA A 14 8.72 12.16 6.17
CA ALA A 14 9.61 11.98 5.03
C ALA A 14 10.99 11.48 5.45
N SER A 15 11.57 12.04 6.54
CA SER A 15 12.84 11.55 7.08
C SER A 15 12.72 10.10 7.58
N LEU A 16 11.65 9.80 8.31
CA LEU A 16 11.34 8.44 8.74
C LEU A 16 11.13 7.48 7.55
N LEU A 17 10.48 7.92 6.48
CA LEU A 17 10.31 7.13 5.26
C LEU A 17 11.65 6.84 4.57
N ALA A 18 12.51 7.87 4.44
CA ALA A 18 13.84 7.72 3.85
C ALA A 18 14.70 6.73 4.64
N VAL A 19 14.72 6.84 5.97
CA VAL A 19 15.41 5.89 6.85
C VAL A 19 14.84 4.48 6.69
N HIS A 20 13.52 4.34 6.61
CA HIS A 20 12.86 3.03 6.43
C HIS A 20 13.30 2.35 5.13
N MET A 21 13.42 3.10 4.03
CA MET A 21 13.85 2.55 2.73
C MET A 21 15.24 1.90 2.78
N VAL A 22 16.13 2.40 3.65
CA VAL A 22 17.48 1.88 3.83
C VAL A 22 17.52 0.73 4.82
N ILE A 23 16.95 0.94 6.03
CA ILE A 23 17.15 0.01 7.16
C ILE A 23 16.17 -1.16 7.13
N LYS A 24 14.95 -0.99 6.60
CA LYS A 24 13.87 -2.00 6.65
C LYS A 24 13.72 -2.59 8.06
N PRO A 25 13.25 -1.78 9.02
CA PRO A 25 13.35 -2.06 10.46
C PRO A 25 12.63 -3.33 10.94
N PHE A 26 11.66 -3.85 10.18
CA PHE A 26 10.95 -5.07 10.57
C PHE A 26 11.64 -6.32 10.05
N VAL A 27 11.58 -7.41 10.82
CA VAL A 27 12.09 -8.73 10.37
C VAL A 27 11.20 -9.29 9.26
N ASP A 28 9.89 -9.06 9.36
CA ASP A 28 8.92 -9.55 8.42
C ASP A 28 8.75 -8.60 7.22
N LYS A 29 8.65 -9.21 6.03
CA LYS A 29 8.49 -8.47 4.78
C LYS A 29 7.15 -7.74 4.71
N ILE A 30 6.11 -8.29 5.32
CA ILE A 30 4.75 -7.73 5.29
C ILE A 30 4.69 -6.45 6.13
N GLY A 31 5.24 -6.46 7.34
CA GLY A 31 5.33 -5.31 8.25
C GLY A 31 6.11 -4.15 7.66
N ASN A 32 7.27 -4.42 7.04
CA ASN A 32 8.01 -3.38 6.31
C ASN A 32 7.19 -2.74 5.18
N ARG A 33 6.46 -3.56 4.41
CA ARG A 33 5.63 -3.05 3.30
C ARG A 33 4.42 -2.27 3.82
N SER A 34 3.78 -2.75 4.88
CA SER A 34 2.66 -2.09 5.55
C SER A 34 3.07 -0.71 6.06
N GLU A 35 4.14 -0.65 6.85
CA GLU A 35 4.63 0.60 7.41
C GLU A 35 5.05 1.58 6.31
N MET A 36 5.68 1.10 5.23
CA MET A 36 6.04 1.93 4.10
C MET A 36 4.80 2.56 3.44
N VAL A 37 3.72 1.80 3.24
CA VAL A 37 2.45 2.32 2.70
C VAL A 37 1.83 3.35 3.63
N SER A 38 1.82 3.10 4.95
CA SER A 38 1.30 4.06 5.92
C SER A 38 2.11 5.36 5.94
N ARG A 39 3.44 5.29 5.96
CA ARG A 39 4.33 6.47 5.93
C ARG A 39 4.16 7.30 4.66
N VAL A 40 4.06 6.65 3.50
CA VAL A 40 3.75 7.33 2.23
C VAL A 40 2.38 8.03 2.31
N GLY A 41 1.37 7.35 2.86
CA GLY A 41 0.04 7.93 3.07
C GLY A 41 0.05 9.17 3.97
N TYR A 42 0.83 9.17 5.04
CA TYR A 42 1.01 10.33 5.92
C TYR A 42 1.68 11.50 5.19
N VAL A 43 2.76 11.26 4.43
CA VAL A 43 3.44 12.31 3.67
C VAL A 43 2.51 12.93 2.62
N LEU A 44 1.78 12.11 1.86
CA LEU A 44 0.84 12.60 0.85
C LEU A 44 -0.30 13.40 1.45
N THR A 45 -0.91 12.89 2.53
CA THR A 45 -2.00 13.57 3.24
C THR A 45 -1.55 14.91 3.81
N ALA A 46 -0.37 14.93 4.43
CA ALA A 46 0.19 16.15 5.00
C ALA A 46 0.57 17.18 3.91
N THR A 47 1.07 16.71 2.77
CA THR A 47 1.36 17.55 1.59
C THR A 47 0.08 18.22 1.06
N ILE A 48 -1.00 17.46 0.92
CA ILE A 48 -2.31 18.02 0.53
C ILE A 48 -2.79 19.04 1.57
N GLY A 49 -2.69 18.70 2.85
CA GLY A 49 -3.04 19.62 3.94
C GLY A 49 -2.23 20.92 3.91
N LEU A 50 -0.95 20.85 3.55
CA LEU A 50 -0.10 22.03 3.38
C LEU A 50 -0.52 22.89 2.17
N LEU A 51 -0.83 22.27 1.04
CA LEU A 51 -1.33 22.98 -0.16
C LEU A 51 -2.65 23.72 0.13
N VAL A 52 -3.54 23.09 0.90
CA VAL A 52 -4.78 23.72 1.36
C VAL A 52 -4.49 24.87 2.32
N ALA A 53 -3.56 24.68 3.27
CA ALA A 53 -3.19 25.71 4.25
C ALA A 53 -2.50 26.94 3.61
N LEU A 54 -1.80 26.75 2.49
CA LEU A 54 -1.17 27.82 1.72
C LEU A 54 -2.13 28.51 0.74
N ASN A 55 -3.42 28.13 0.71
CA ASN A 55 -4.41 28.65 -0.22
C ASN A 55 -3.98 28.57 -1.70
N VAL A 56 -3.32 27.47 -2.08
CA VAL A 56 -2.99 27.21 -3.49
C VAL A 56 -4.28 27.14 -4.31
N GLN A 57 -4.25 27.68 -5.54
CA GLN A 57 -5.40 27.67 -6.45
C GLN A 57 -5.96 26.26 -6.60
N GLY A 58 -7.27 26.10 -6.35
CA GLY A 58 -7.92 24.79 -6.31
C GLY A 58 -7.96 24.12 -4.92
N SER A 59 -7.73 24.86 -3.83
CA SER A 59 -7.79 24.38 -2.44
C SER A 59 -9.02 23.52 -2.11
N THR A 60 -10.19 23.86 -2.66
CA THR A 60 -11.41 23.06 -2.50
C THR A 60 -11.29 21.65 -3.09
N VAL A 61 -10.67 21.52 -4.28
CA VAL A 61 -10.44 20.22 -4.96
C VAL A 61 -9.41 19.39 -4.20
N TYR A 62 -8.36 20.05 -3.69
CA TYR A 62 -7.36 19.41 -2.83
C TYR A 62 -7.99 18.87 -1.55
N ASN A 63 -8.84 19.64 -0.87
CA ASN A 63 -9.45 19.27 0.42
C ASN A 63 -10.59 18.25 0.30
N THR A 64 -11.06 17.94 -0.91
CA THR A 64 -12.19 17.03 -1.13
C THR A 64 -11.75 15.85 -1.98
N THR A 65 -11.80 15.98 -3.30
CA THR A 65 -11.59 14.90 -4.25
C THR A 65 -10.20 14.27 -4.09
N ILE A 66 -9.14 15.08 -4.11
CA ILE A 66 -7.76 14.56 -4.08
C ILE A 66 -7.46 13.93 -2.72
N LEU A 67 -7.85 14.59 -1.63
CA LEU A 67 -7.68 14.07 -0.28
C LEU A 67 -8.40 12.72 -0.11
N TYR A 68 -9.64 12.58 -0.58
CA TYR A 68 -10.39 11.33 -0.46
C TYR A 68 -9.86 10.21 -1.35
N ILE A 69 -9.32 10.52 -2.53
CA ILE A 69 -8.65 9.51 -3.36
C ILE A 69 -7.41 8.98 -2.63
N VAL A 70 -6.55 9.88 -2.11
CA VAL A 70 -5.33 9.48 -1.38
C VAL A 70 -5.68 8.70 -0.12
N GLN A 71 -6.66 9.15 0.66
CA GLN A 71 -7.13 8.44 1.85
C GLN A 71 -7.76 7.09 1.48
N GLY A 72 -8.56 7.02 0.42
CA GLY A 72 -9.17 5.79 -0.06
C GLY A 72 -8.12 4.73 -0.40
N ILE A 73 -7.08 5.10 -1.14
CA ILE A 73 -5.96 4.21 -1.48
C ILE A 73 -5.19 3.81 -0.22
N THR A 74 -4.84 4.78 0.63
CA THR A 74 -4.03 4.54 1.83
C THR A 74 -4.75 3.64 2.83
N TYR A 75 -6.03 3.90 3.11
CA TYR A 75 -6.82 3.09 4.02
C TYR A 75 -7.11 1.72 3.46
N SER A 76 -7.35 1.59 2.15
CA SER A 76 -7.47 0.27 1.52
C SER A 76 -6.18 -0.53 1.65
N GLY A 77 -5.03 0.10 1.46
CA GLY A 77 -3.71 -0.52 1.72
C GLY A 77 -3.54 -0.95 3.17
N ASN A 78 -3.87 -0.09 4.13
CA ASN A 78 -3.78 -0.41 5.56
C ASN A 78 -4.72 -1.57 5.93
N ILE A 79 -5.96 -1.58 5.43
CA ILE A 79 -6.92 -2.68 5.64
C ILE A 79 -6.34 -3.98 5.06
N TYR A 80 -5.82 -3.94 3.83
CA TYR A 80 -5.19 -5.10 3.22
C TYR A 80 -4.06 -5.68 4.07
N PHE A 81 -3.14 -4.83 4.53
CA PHE A 81 -2.02 -5.29 5.35
C PHE A 81 -2.43 -5.75 6.75
N ALA A 82 -3.45 -5.13 7.35
CA ALA A 82 -4.04 -5.59 8.61
C ALA A 82 -4.68 -6.97 8.48
N LEU A 83 -5.33 -7.25 7.34
CA LEU A 83 -6.00 -8.52 7.10
C LEU A 83 -5.02 -9.63 6.70
N ILE A 84 -4.03 -9.36 5.84
CA ILE A 84 -3.14 -10.42 5.33
C ILE A 84 -2.23 -11.02 6.40
N GLY A 85 -2.00 -10.30 7.50
CA GLY A 85 -1.32 -10.84 8.69
C GLY A 85 -2.12 -11.92 9.42
N MET A 86 -3.43 -12.04 9.17
CA MET A 86 -4.29 -13.05 9.79
C MET A 86 -4.14 -14.41 9.08
N SER A 87 -3.99 -15.48 9.85
CA SER A 87 -3.78 -16.84 9.34
C SER A 87 -4.90 -17.30 8.40
N PHE A 88 -6.16 -16.95 8.69
CA PHE A 88 -7.32 -17.27 7.85
C PHE A 88 -7.25 -16.57 6.48
N VAL A 89 -6.93 -15.27 6.47
CA VAL A 89 -6.87 -14.48 5.23
C VAL A 89 -5.69 -14.93 4.38
N ALA A 90 -4.53 -15.19 4.99
CA ALA A 90 -3.36 -15.73 4.28
C ALA A 90 -3.67 -17.06 3.58
N HIS A 91 -4.40 -17.96 4.26
CA HIS A 91 -4.87 -19.21 3.66
C HIS A 91 -5.83 -18.97 2.50
N GLN A 92 -6.76 -18.03 2.67
CA GLN A 92 -7.72 -17.70 1.62
C GLN A 92 -6.99 -17.13 0.40
N VAL A 93 -6.12 -16.13 0.56
CA VAL A 93 -5.32 -15.54 -0.53
C VAL A 93 -4.53 -16.61 -1.27
N LYS A 94 -3.84 -17.52 -0.56
CA LYS A 94 -3.08 -18.61 -1.18
C LYS A 94 -3.97 -19.55 -2.02
N ARG A 95 -5.19 -19.84 -1.55
CA ARG A 95 -6.14 -20.67 -2.28
C ARG A 95 -6.62 -19.99 -3.57
N TRP A 96 -6.84 -18.69 -3.54
CA TRP A 96 -7.26 -17.92 -4.73
C TRP A 96 -6.11 -17.79 -5.71
N GLN A 97 -4.90 -17.49 -5.23
CA GLN A 97 -3.69 -17.47 -6.05
C GLN A 97 -3.50 -18.79 -6.79
N SER A 98 -3.59 -19.93 -6.10
CA SER A 98 -3.45 -21.25 -6.74
C SER A 98 -4.51 -21.52 -7.83
N ARG A 99 -5.72 -20.95 -7.71
CA ARG A 99 -6.76 -21.06 -8.75
C ARG A 99 -6.42 -20.21 -9.98
N VAL A 100 -5.92 -19.00 -9.76
CA VAL A 100 -5.51 -18.09 -10.83
C VAL A 100 -4.29 -18.66 -11.56
N ASP A 101 -3.26 -19.09 -10.81
CA ASP A 101 -2.05 -19.71 -11.36
C ASP A 101 -2.41 -20.94 -12.21
N TYR A 102 -3.28 -21.82 -11.70
CA TYR A 102 -3.79 -22.96 -12.47
C TYR A 102 -4.50 -22.55 -13.77
N THR A 103 -5.27 -21.45 -13.73
CA THR A 103 -5.96 -20.95 -14.93
C THR A 103 -4.95 -20.44 -15.95
N ILE A 104 -3.96 -19.67 -15.51
CA ILE A 104 -2.89 -19.17 -16.38
C ILE A 104 -2.10 -20.33 -17.00
N ASP A 105 -1.76 -21.33 -16.20
CA ASP A 105 -1.01 -22.50 -16.66
C ASP A 105 -1.81 -23.33 -17.67
N LEU A 106 -3.12 -23.52 -17.47
CA LEU A 106 -3.98 -24.25 -18.40
C LEU A 106 -4.04 -23.61 -19.79
N PHE A 107 -3.99 -22.28 -19.86
CA PHE A 107 -4.03 -21.52 -21.11
C PHE A 107 -2.65 -21.16 -21.66
N SER A 108 -1.57 -21.61 -21.01
CA SER A 108 -0.21 -21.37 -21.50
C SER A 108 0.13 -22.34 -22.63
N PRO A 109 0.41 -21.86 -23.85
CA PRO A 109 0.69 -22.71 -25.01
C PRO A 109 2.02 -23.49 -24.92
N VAL A 110 2.83 -23.22 -23.89
CA VAL A 110 4.15 -23.86 -23.65
C VAL A 110 4.06 -24.94 -22.55
N LEU A 111 2.89 -25.15 -21.95
CA LEU A 111 2.75 -26.07 -20.83
C LEU A 111 2.69 -27.54 -21.31
N ASP A 112 3.68 -28.33 -20.89
CA ASP A 112 3.69 -29.78 -21.08
C ASP A 112 2.67 -30.43 -20.11
N ILE A 113 1.44 -30.57 -20.61
CA ILE A 113 0.27 -31.15 -19.91
C ILE A 113 0.59 -32.53 -19.30
N THR A 114 1.52 -33.26 -19.93
CA THR A 114 1.94 -34.62 -19.53
C THR A 114 2.53 -34.66 -18.11
N LYS A 115 3.21 -33.58 -17.66
CA LYS A 115 3.82 -33.49 -16.32
C LYS A 115 2.78 -33.24 -15.22
N HIS A 116 1.65 -32.61 -15.56
CA HIS A 116 0.59 -32.24 -14.61
C HIS A 116 -0.44 -33.35 -14.40
N ILE A 117 -0.59 -34.27 -15.37
CA ILE A 117 -1.47 -35.44 -15.24
C ILE A 117 -0.87 -36.49 -14.30
N LYS A 118 0.46 -36.65 -14.27
CA LYS A 118 1.12 -37.73 -13.52
C LYS A 118 1.33 -37.46 -12.01
N ARG A 119 1.03 -36.23 -11.54
CA ARG A 119 1.27 -35.82 -10.15
C ARG A 119 0.01 -35.75 -9.27
N ARG A 120 -1.13 -36.23 -9.79
CA ARG A 120 -2.32 -36.56 -8.99
C ARG A 120 -2.27 -38.01 -8.57
#